data_AF-A0A0F7ZIW2-F1
#
_entry.id   AF-A0A0F7ZIW2-F1
#
_cell.length_a   1.000
_cell.length_b   1.000
_cell.length_c   1.000
_cell.angle_alpha   90.00
_cell.angle_beta   90.00
_cell.angle_gamma   90.00
#
_symmetry.space_group_name_H-M   'P 1'
#
loop_
_entity.id
_entity.type
_entity.pdbx_description
1 polymer ?
#
loop_
_entity_poly.entity_id
_entity_poly.type
_entity_poly.pdbx_seq_one_letter_code
_entity_poly.pdbx_strand_id
1 'polypeptide(L)'
;MEKTQGLVGLSKREFWTLFWNALGASFTPENIASGWMRTGLLPFNPEVILSQIVRKENNGSDTDSGSEDSGALQQPTARELRRLIDKIVNNSAPDAEISSRKLVNTVESLQSEVELLRYENKGLRETIIREKQRRQRGTA
;
A
#
# COMPACT_ATOMS: atom_id res chain seq x y z
N MET A 1 -1.36 -11.79 7.02
CA MET A 1 -0.43 -10.74 7.50
C MET A 1 0.29 -11.22 8.74
N GLU A 2 1.60 -10.95 8.82
CA GLU A 2 2.42 -11.37 9.95
C GLU A 2 2.09 -10.62 11.24
N LYS A 3 2.04 -11.37 12.32
CA LYS A 3 1.59 -10.90 13.63
C LYS A 3 2.62 -10.00 14.36
N THR A 4 3.89 -10.06 13.99
CA THR A 4 4.97 -9.21 14.54
C THR A 4 5.41 -8.11 13.58
N GLN A 5 4.84 -8.05 12.37
CA GLN A 5 5.32 -7.18 11.28
C GLN A 5 6.83 -7.35 10.98
N GLY A 6 7.43 -8.50 11.31
CA GLY A 6 8.87 -8.72 11.12
C GLY A 6 9.79 -7.92 12.07
N LEU A 7 9.24 -7.25 13.09
CA LEU A 7 10.02 -6.42 14.04
C LEU A 7 10.76 -7.23 15.12
N VAL A 8 10.53 -8.54 15.19
CA VAL A 8 11.22 -9.46 16.10
C VAL A 8 11.88 -10.55 15.28
N GLY A 9 13.09 -10.95 15.66
CA GLY A 9 13.79 -12.07 15.03
C GLY A 9 12.97 -13.36 15.11
N LEU A 10 12.77 -13.99 13.96
CA LEU A 10 12.07 -15.27 13.83
C LEU A 10 12.96 -16.42 14.29
N SER A 11 12.40 -17.37 15.03
CA SER A 11 13.05 -18.66 15.24
C SER A 11 13.01 -19.49 13.95
N LYS A 12 13.92 -20.47 13.83
CA LYS A 12 13.96 -21.39 12.68
C LYS A 12 12.61 -22.09 12.43
N ARG A 13 11.87 -22.41 13.50
CA ARG A 13 10.54 -23.04 13.42
C ARG A 13 9.49 -22.09 12.85
N GLU A 14 9.46 -20.85 13.34
CA GLU A 14 8.53 -19.83 12.86
C GLU A 14 8.80 -19.49 11.39
N PHE A 15 10.08 -19.30 11.03
CA PHE A 15 10.52 -19.11 9.66
C PHE A 15 9.99 -20.22 8.74
N TRP A 16 10.22 -21.49 9.09
CA TRP A 16 9.79 -22.61 8.23
C TRP A 16 8.28 -22.67 8.03
N THR A 17 7.52 -22.33 9.07
CA THR A 17 6.05 -22.29 8.99
C THR A 17 5.58 -21.22 8.01
N LEU A 18 6.18 -20.03 8.09
CA LEU A 18 5.87 -18.90 7.20
C LEU A 18 6.33 -19.17 5.77
N PHE A 19 7.54 -19.71 5.62
CA PHE A 19 8.13 -20.04 4.32
C PHE A 19 7.26 -21.03 3.54
N TRP A 20 6.85 -22.15 4.13
CA TRP A 20 6.07 -23.15 3.39
C TRP A 20 4.70 -22.63 2.97
N ASN A 21 4.05 -21.82 3.80
CA ASN A 21 2.80 -21.16 3.45
C ASN A 21 2.98 -20.19 2.29
N ALA A 22 4.03 -19.36 2.33
CA ALA A 22 4.36 -18.43 1.25
C ALA A 22 4.80 -19.14 -0.03
N LEU A 23 5.56 -20.23 0.09
CA LEU A 23 5.99 -21.06 -1.03
C LEU A 23 4.78 -21.67 -1.73
N GLY A 24 3.87 -22.29 -0.98
CA GLY A 24 2.63 -22.85 -1.54
C GLY A 24 1.75 -21.80 -2.21
N ALA A 25 1.70 -20.58 -1.67
CA ALA A 25 0.94 -19.48 -2.27
C ALA A 25 1.61 -18.86 -3.51
N SER A 26 2.95 -18.93 -3.61
CA SER A 26 3.70 -18.32 -4.72
C SER A 26 3.91 -19.28 -5.89
N PHE A 27 4.11 -20.57 -5.64
CA PHE A 27 4.33 -21.58 -6.67
C PHE A 27 3.01 -22.09 -7.27
N THR A 28 2.22 -21.19 -7.86
CA THR A 28 1.03 -21.56 -8.66
C THR A 28 1.38 -21.59 -10.15
N PRO A 29 0.67 -22.39 -10.97
CA PRO A 29 0.89 -22.42 -12.42
C PRO A 29 0.81 -21.03 -13.06
N GLU A 30 -0.09 -20.18 -12.59
CA GLU A 30 -0.29 -18.82 -13.10
C GLU A 30 0.88 -17.90 -12.76
N ASN A 31 1.40 -18.00 -11.53
CA ASN A 31 2.57 -17.23 -11.10
C ASN A 31 3.83 -17.66 -11.85
N ILE A 32 4.00 -18.97 -12.08
CA ILE A 32 5.10 -19.50 -12.87
C ILE A 32 4.97 -19.03 -14.32
N ALA A 33 3.79 -19.18 -14.93
CA ALA A 33 3.54 -18.77 -16.31
C ALA A 33 3.74 -17.26 -16.51
N SER A 34 3.26 -16.42 -15.58
CA SER A 34 3.48 -14.97 -15.64
C SER A 34 4.95 -14.59 -15.50
N GLY A 35 5.73 -15.33 -14.69
CA GLY A 35 7.17 -15.18 -14.61
C GLY A 35 7.85 -15.41 -15.97
N TRP A 36 7.50 -16.48 -16.67
CA TRP A 36 7.99 -16.77 -18.01
C TRP A 36 7.53 -15.73 -19.04
N MET A 37 6.25 -15.35 -19.03
CA MET A 37 5.72 -14.32 -19.92
C MET A 37 6.46 -12.99 -19.77
N ARG A 38 6.84 -12.61 -18.55
CA ARG A 38 7.56 -11.36 -18.30
C ARG A 38 8.94 -11.32 -18.94
N THR A 39 9.60 -12.47 -19.07
CA THR A 39 10.88 -12.57 -19.78
C THR A 39 10.74 -12.50 -21.29
N GLY A 40 9.52 -12.62 -21.83
CA GLY A 40 9.31 -12.71 -23.27
C GLY A 40 9.94 -13.95 -23.91
N LEU A 41 10.40 -14.93 -23.11
CA LEU A 41 10.97 -16.17 -23.62
C LEU A 41 9.87 -17.21 -23.90
N LEU A 42 8.92 -17.34 -22.98
CA LEU A 42 7.81 -18.28 -23.10
C LEU A 42 6.49 -17.65 -22.61
N PRO A 43 5.50 -17.42 -23.48
CA PRO A 43 5.60 -17.48 -24.95
C PRO A 43 6.59 -16.43 -25.47
N PHE A 44 7.17 -16.69 -26.65
CA PHE A 44 8.15 -15.79 -27.24
C PHE A 44 7.52 -14.43 -27.58
N ASN A 45 7.91 -13.39 -26.85
CA ASN A 45 7.44 -12.02 -27.01
C ASN A 45 8.51 -11.01 -26.55
N PRO A 46 9.48 -10.67 -27.41
CA PRO A 46 10.61 -9.80 -27.05
C PRO A 46 10.20 -8.35 -26.75
N GLU A 47 9.05 -7.89 -27.26
CA GLU A 47 8.54 -6.53 -27.06
C GLU A 47 8.33 -6.18 -25.58
N VAL A 48 8.06 -7.18 -24.73
CA VAL A 48 7.90 -7.01 -23.29
C VAL A 48 9.16 -6.42 -22.64
N ILE A 49 10.35 -6.77 -23.13
CA ILE A 49 11.62 -6.27 -22.63
C ILE A 49 12.00 -4.98 -23.37
N LEU A 50 11.86 -4.97 -24.70
CA LEU A 50 12.27 -3.83 -25.53
C LEU A 50 11.52 -2.55 -25.14
N SER A 51 10.21 -2.64 -24.90
CA SER A 51 9.39 -1.51 -24.46
C SER A 51 9.83 -0.92 -23.11
N GLN A 52 10.36 -1.73 -22.19
CA GLN A 52 10.86 -1.25 -20.89
C GLN A 52 12.17 -0.47 -21.04
N ILE A 53 13.06 -0.90 -21.94
CA ILE A 53 14.32 -0.22 -22.21
C ILE A 53 14.05 1.16 -22.82
N VAL A 54 13.20 1.23 -23.86
CA VAL A 54 12.82 2.49 -24.52
C VAL A 54 12.13 3.46 -23.56
N ARG A 55 11.25 2.97 -22.67
CA ARG A 55 10.58 3.80 -21.66
C ARG A 55 11.57 4.42 -20.66
N LYS A 56 12.64 3.70 -20.29
CA LYS A 56 13.66 4.21 -19.36
C LYS A 56 14.45 5.38 -19.94
N GLU A 57 14.63 5.43 -21.25
CA GLU A 57 15.31 6.54 -21.94
C GLU A 57 14.44 7.81 -21.98
N ASN A 58 13.11 7.66 -22.05
CA ASN A 58 12.19 8.78 -22.20
C ASN A 58 11.75 9.44 -20.88
N ASN A 59 11.94 8.79 -19.73
CA ASN A 59 11.53 9.33 -18.42
C ASN A 59 12.54 10.36 -17.82
N GLY A 60 13.32 11.02 -18.66
CA GLY A 60 14.24 12.10 -18.27
C GLY A 60 13.58 13.48 -18.12
N SER A 61 12.28 13.62 -18.39
CA SER A 61 11.57 14.89 -18.20
C SER A 61 10.21 14.67 -17.54
N ASP A 62 10.17 14.79 -16.22
CA ASP A 62 8.91 14.93 -15.49
C ASP A 62 8.33 16.32 -15.78
N THR A 63 7.45 16.37 -16.78
CA THR A 63 6.59 17.53 -17.02
C THR A 63 5.43 17.43 -16.05
N ASP A 64 5.45 18.32 -15.05
CA ASP A 64 4.33 18.63 -14.16
C ASP A 64 3.13 19.09 -15.01
N SER A 65 2.22 18.16 -15.32
CA SER A 65 0.97 18.47 -15.99
C SER A 65 -0.10 18.63 -14.92
N GLY A 66 -0.35 19.90 -14.58
CA GLY A 66 -1.41 20.33 -13.68
C GLY A 66 -2.76 19.78 -14.11
N SER A 67 -3.25 18.81 -13.35
CA SER A 67 -4.65 18.39 -13.34
C SER A 67 -5.37 19.19 -12.27
N GLU A 68 -6.50 19.79 -12.63
CA GLU A 68 -7.38 20.53 -11.72
C GLU A 68 -7.69 19.66 -10.47
N ASP A 69 -7.15 20.09 -9.33
CA ASP A 69 -6.85 19.23 -8.17
C ASP A 69 -8.11 18.78 -7.40
N SER A 70 -8.72 17.69 -7.89
CA SER A 70 -9.69 16.86 -7.16
C SER A 70 -9.00 15.83 -6.25
N GLY A 71 -7.68 15.90 -6.07
CA GLY A 71 -6.92 15.00 -5.22
C GLY A 71 -7.31 15.10 -3.75
N ALA A 72 -7.13 14.02 -3.01
CA ALA A 72 -7.30 14.04 -1.56
C ALA A 72 -6.36 15.08 -0.94
N LEU A 73 -6.88 15.91 -0.03
CA LEU A 73 -6.06 16.69 0.89
C LEU A 73 -5.13 15.76 1.67
N GLN A 74 -3.83 16.05 1.64
CA GLN A 74 -2.86 15.35 2.47
C GLN A 74 -2.91 15.93 3.89
N GLN A 75 -3.12 15.06 4.90
CA GLN A 75 -3.19 15.43 6.32
C GLN A 75 -4.18 16.60 6.61
N PRO A 76 -5.46 16.47 6.23
CA PRO A 76 -6.42 17.56 6.36
C PRO A 76 -6.71 17.93 7.81
N THR A 77 -6.77 19.23 8.09
CA THR A 77 -7.22 19.73 9.39
C THR A 77 -8.75 19.66 9.49
N ALA A 78 -9.30 19.49 10.69
CA ALA A 78 -10.75 19.51 10.93
C ALA A 78 -11.46 20.76 10.36
N ARG A 79 -10.77 21.91 10.35
CA ARG A 79 -11.26 23.17 9.76
C ARG A 79 -11.41 23.08 8.23
N GLU A 80 -10.51 22.37 7.56
CA GLU A 80 -10.51 22.24 6.09
C GLU A 80 -11.62 21.30 5.63
N LEU A 81 -11.81 20.18 6.33
CA LEU A 81 -12.95 19.29 6.11
C LEU A 81 -14.28 20.02 6.30
N ARG A 82 -14.41 20.84 7.36
CA ARG A 82 -15.60 21.66 7.59
C ARG A 82 -15.85 22.64 6.45
N ARG A 83 -14.83 23.36 5.97
CA ARG A 83 -14.96 24.26 4.82
C ARG A 83 -15.39 23.53 3.55
N LEU A 84 -14.89 22.32 3.33
CA LEU A 84 -15.25 21.51 2.17
C LEU A 84 -16.72 21.06 2.26
N ILE A 85 -17.16 20.64 3.46
CA ILE A 85 -18.56 20.33 3.75
C ILE A 85 -19.46 21.57 3.54
N ASP A 86 -19.07 22.73 4.09
CA ASP A 86 -19.83 23.97 3.95
C ASP A 86 -19.95 24.40 2.47
N LYS A 87 -18.89 24.19 1.67
CA LYS A 87 -18.90 24.49 0.23
C LYS A 87 -19.84 23.58 -0.55
N ILE A 88 -19.98 22.32 -0.13
CA ILE A 88 -20.94 21.36 -0.71
C ILE A 88 -22.37 21.73 -0.29
N VAL A 89 -22.61 21.96 1.01
CA VAL A 89 -23.95 22.21 1.57
C VAL A 89 -24.56 23.50 1.04
N ASN A 90 -23.74 24.53 0.80
CA ASN A 90 -24.23 25.83 0.37
C ASN A 90 -24.70 25.88 -1.10
N ASN A 91 -24.57 24.80 -1.89
CA ASN A 91 -25.09 24.54 -3.27
C ASN A 91 -24.98 25.67 -4.33
N SER A 92 -24.43 26.83 -3.96
CA SER A 92 -24.32 28.05 -4.76
C SER A 92 -22.89 28.25 -5.28
N ALA A 93 -21.98 27.34 -4.91
CA ALA A 93 -20.59 27.37 -5.35
C ALA A 93 -20.47 26.62 -6.70
N PRO A 94 -19.85 27.21 -7.72
CA PRO A 94 -19.63 26.56 -9.02
C PRO A 94 -18.80 25.26 -8.90
N ASP A 95 -18.03 25.12 -7.81
CA ASP A 95 -17.16 23.97 -7.58
C ASP A 95 -17.74 22.95 -6.57
N ALA A 96 -19.06 22.94 -6.34
CA ALA A 96 -19.68 22.02 -5.38
C ALA A 96 -19.39 20.53 -5.73
N GLU A 97 -19.44 20.19 -7.01
CA GLU A 97 -19.12 18.84 -7.50
C GLU A 97 -17.65 18.46 -7.28
N ILE A 98 -16.72 19.36 -7.61
CA ILE A 98 -15.28 19.17 -7.38
C ILE A 98 -14.99 19.01 -5.88
N SER A 99 -15.63 19.85 -5.06
CA SER A 99 -15.49 19.82 -3.59
C SER A 99 -16.05 18.52 -2.99
N SER A 100 -17.14 18.01 -3.55
CA SER A 100 -17.72 16.71 -3.17
C SER A 100 -16.78 15.55 -3.48
N ARG A 101 -16.24 15.49 -4.70
CA ARG A 101 -15.26 14.46 -5.09
C ARG A 101 -13.99 14.54 -4.24
N LYS A 102 -13.50 15.77 -4.01
CA LYS A 102 -12.36 16.02 -3.12
C LYS A 102 -12.63 15.53 -1.70
N LEU A 103 -13.84 15.74 -1.18
CA LEU A 103 -14.22 15.26 0.16
C LEU A 103 -14.25 13.73 0.21
N VAL A 104 -14.87 13.08 -0.77
CA VAL A 104 -14.91 11.61 -0.86
C VAL A 104 -13.49 11.05 -0.89
N ASN A 105 -12.64 11.56 -1.78
CA ASN A 105 -11.24 11.13 -1.88
C ASN A 105 -10.49 11.34 -0.55
N THR A 106 -10.70 12.46 0.15
CA THR A 106 -10.08 12.67 1.48
C THR A 106 -10.55 11.67 2.52
N VAL A 107 -11.84 11.35 2.55
CA VAL A 107 -12.41 10.41 3.51
C VAL A 107 -11.90 9.00 3.24
N GLU A 108 -11.89 8.56 1.99
CA GLU A 108 -11.34 7.25 1.60
C GLU A 108 -9.86 7.14 1.94
N SER A 109 -9.07 8.18 1.64
CA SER A 109 -7.65 8.25 2.00
C SER A 109 -7.46 8.15 3.52
N LEU A 110 -8.17 8.96 4.31
CA LEU A 110 -8.08 8.93 5.77
C LEU A 110 -8.52 7.58 6.35
N GLN A 111 -9.57 6.96 5.79
CA GLN A 111 -10.03 5.66 6.22
C GLN A 111 -8.94 4.61 6.02
N SER A 112 -8.28 4.61 4.86
CA SER A 112 -7.17 3.71 4.57
C SER A 112 -5.97 3.94 5.51
N GLU A 113 -5.63 5.19 5.80
CA GLU A 113 -4.55 5.57 6.72
C GLU A 113 -4.87 5.10 8.15
N VAL A 114 -6.09 5.34 8.63
CA VAL A 114 -6.53 4.89 9.96
C VAL A 114 -6.49 3.37 10.06
N GLU A 115 -6.90 2.66 9.01
CA GLU A 115 -6.84 1.20 8.97
C GLU A 115 -5.39 0.71 9.04
N LEU A 116 -4.48 1.27 8.23
CA LEU A 116 -3.06 0.95 8.26
C LEU A 116 -2.44 1.22 9.64
N LEU A 117 -2.69 2.38 10.24
CA LEU A 117 -2.19 2.74 11.57
C LEU A 117 -2.73 1.82 12.67
N ARG A 118 -3.98 1.36 12.55
CA ARG A 118 -4.57 0.37 13.48
C ARG A 118 -3.87 -0.98 13.35
N TYR A 119 -3.62 -1.44 12.13
CA TYR A 119 -2.86 -2.67 11.89
C TYR A 119 -1.44 -2.57 12.43
N GLU A 120 -0.79 -1.42 12.24
CA GLU A 120 0.56 -1.20 12.76
C GLU A 120 0.59 -1.22 14.28
N ASN A 121 -0.29 -0.46 14.93
CA ASN A 121 -0.40 -0.48 16.38
C ASN A 121 -0.67 -1.89 16.94
N LYS A 122 -1.52 -2.68 16.25
CA LYS A 122 -1.76 -4.08 16.62
C LYS A 122 -0.48 -4.91 16.52
N GLY A 123 0.24 -4.81 15.41
CA GLY A 123 1.50 -5.52 15.19
C GLY A 123 2.57 -5.16 16.21
N LEU A 124 2.74 -3.86 16.50
CA LEU A 124 3.66 -3.36 17.51
C LEU A 124 3.33 -3.92 18.91
N ARG A 125 2.06 -3.90 19.31
CA ARG A 125 1.61 -4.47 20.60
C ARG A 125 1.91 -5.95 20.69
N GLU A 126 1.59 -6.71 19.65
CA GLU A 126 1.85 -8.16 19.62
C GLU A 126 3.36 -8.48 19.63
N THR A 127 4.17 -7.66 18.95
CA THR A 127 5.63 -7.72 18.98
C THR A 127 6.18 -7.54 20.40
N ILE A 128 5.73 -6.51 21.12
CA ILE A 128 6.17 -6.25 22.50
C ILE A 128 5.82 -7.44 23.41
N ILE A 129 4.60 -7.99 23.27
CA ILE A 129 4.16 -9.14 24.07
C ILE A 129 5.03 -10.36 23.80
N ARG A 130 5.30 -10.71 22.53
CA ARG A 130 6.16 -11.85 22.18
C ARG A 130 7.58 -11.69 22.69
N GLU A 131 8.17 -10.51 22.50
CA GLU A 131 9.54 -10.27 22.94
C GLU A 131 9.67 -10.35 24.46
N LYS A 132 8.69 -9.84 25.20
CA LYS A 132 8.62 -10.00 26.66
C LYS A 132 8.53 -11.47 27.08
N GLN A 133 7.67 -12.25 26.45
CA GLN A 133 7.53 -13.69 26.73
C GLN A 133 8.81 -14.47 26.41
N ARG A 134 9.48 -14.12 25.30
CA ARG A 134 10.75 -14.74 24.89
C ARG A 134 11.84 -14.51 25.94
N ARG A 135 11.96 -13.28 26.43
CA ARG A 135 12.95 -12.93 27.46
C ARG A 135 12.70 -13.68 28.77
N GLN A 136 11.44 -13.80 29.20
CA GLN A 136 11.08 -14.55 30.42
C GLN A 136 11.45 -16.03 30.34
N ARG A 137 11.30 -16.64 29.15
CA ARG A 137 11.67 -18.06 28.93
C ARG A 137 13.17 -18.32 28.95
N GLY A 138 14.00 -17.31 28.67
CA GLY A 138 15.46 -17.44 28.72
C GLY A 138 16.05 -17.21 30.11
N THR A 139 15.24 -16.83 31.11
CA THR A 139 15.69 -16.58 32.50
C THR A 139 15.39 -17.76 33.44
N ALA A 140 14.71 -18.81 32.97
CA ALA A 140 14.43 -20.05 33.69
C ALA A 140 15.33 -21.17 33.17
#